data_AF-A0A527DIL9-F1
#
_entry.id   AF-A0A527DIL9-F1
#
_cell.length_a   1.000
_cell.length_b   1.000
_cell.length_c   1.000
_cell.angle_alpha   90.00
_cell.angle_beta   90.00
_cell.angle_gamma   90.00
#
_symmetry.space_group_name_H-M   'P 1'
#
loop_
_entity.id
_entity.type
_entity.pdbx_description
1 polymer ?
#
loop_
_entity_poly.entity_id
_entity_poly.type
_entity_poly.pdbx_seq_one_letter_code
_entity_poly.pdbx_strand_id
1 'polypeptide(L)' 'RYGSVLAGRTANIVKAEIAGKGTFYRVRVPAQSRNDAINLCTSYKAAGGNCFVSR' A
#
# COMPACT_ATOMS: atom_id res chain seq x y z
N ARG A 1 -10.21 1.27 -6.41
CA ARG A 1 -10.97 1.53 -5.16
C ARG A 1 -10.33 2.58 -4.24
N TYR A 2 -8.99 2.65 -4.12
CA TYR A 2 -8.31 3.65 -3.26
C TYR A 2 -7.29 4.51 -4.02
N GLY A 3 -7.47 4.69 -5.33
CA GLY A 3 -6.51 5.40 -6.18
C GLY A 3 -6.31 6.86 -5.79
N SER A 4 -7.32 7.51 -5.19
CA SER A 4 -7.24 8.89 -4.68
C SER A 4 -6.32 9.04 -3.48
N VAL A 5 -6.28 8.06 -2.56
CA VAL A 5 -5.39 8.09 -1.39
C VAL A 5 -3.92 7.85 -1.79
N LEU A 6 -3.73 7.15 -2.91
CA LEU A 6 -2.42 6.87 -3.50
C LEU A 6 -2.05 7.88 -4.60
N ALA A 7 -2.92 8.85 -4.90
CA ALA A 7 -2.73 9.78 -6.00
C ALA A 7 -1.48 10.63 -5.78
N GLY A 8 -0.68 10.78 -6.83
CA GLY A 8 0.59 11.51 -6.78
C GLY A 8 1.76 10.75 -6.16
N ARG A 9 1.58 9.48 -5.75
CA ARG A 9 2.69 8.63 -5.28
C ARG A 9 2.97 7.49 -6.25
N THR A 10 4.26 7.24 -6.50
CA THR A 10 4.70 6.14 -7.36
C THR A 10 4.48 4.81 -6.65
N ALA A 11 3.41 4.10 -6.99
CA ALA A 11 3.12 2.79 -6.42
C ALA A 11 3.79 1.68 -7.23
N ASN A 12 4.55 0.81 -6.57
CA ASN A 12 5.09 -0.40 -7.16
C ASN A 12 4.16 -1.58 -6.86
N ILE A 13 3.58 -2.16 -7.91
CA ILE A 13 2.66 -3.29 -7.80
C ILE A 13 3.45 -4.58 -7.98
N VAL A 14 3.58 -5.34 -6.90
CA VAL A 14 4.26 -6.63 -6.88
C VAL A 14 3.23 -7.74 -6.98
N LYS A 15 3.29 -8.53 -8.05
CA LYS A 15 2.52 -9.77 -8.17
C LYS A 15 3.13 -10.83 -7.26
N ALA A 16 2.29 -11.53 -6.51
CA ALA A 16 2.65 -12.66 -5.66
C ALA A 16 1.69 -13.81 -5.96
N GLU A 17 2.18 -14.89 -6.55
CA GLU A 17 1.40 -16.11 -6.73
C GLU A 17 1.50 -16.96 -5.47
N ILE A 18 0.35 -17.27 -4.87
CA ILE A 18 0.27 -18.10 -3.67
C ILE A 18 -0.38 -19.42 -4.08
N ALA A 19 0.41 -20.50 -4.00
CA ALA A 19 -0.06 -21.85 -4.31
C ALA A 19 -1.34 -22.18 -3.54
N GLY A 20 -2.37 -22.63 -4.24
CA GLY A 20 -3.69 -22.96 -3.68
C GLY A 20 -4.56 -21.77 -3.24
N LYS A 21 -4.08 -20.51 -3.36
CA LYS A 21 -4.86 -19.31 -3.01
C LYS A 21 -5.02 -18.31 -4.17
N GLY A 22 -4.25 -18.46 -5.24
CA GLY A 22 -4.35 -17.65 -6.45
C GLY A 22 -3.33 -16.51 -6.52
N THR A 23 -3.62 -15.50 -7.35
CA THR A 23 -2.73 -14.34 -7.56
C THR A 23 -3.08 -13.22 -6.60
N PHE A 24 -2.10 -12.79 -5.82
CA PHE A 24 -2.17 -11.63 -4.94
C PHE A 24 -1.36 -10.48 -5.54
N TYR A 25 -1.77 -9.25 -5.24
CA TYR A 25 -1.06 -8.05 -5.63
C TYR A 25 -0.74 -7.25 -4.37
N ARG A 26 0.55 -7.05 -4.11
CA ARG A 26 1.04 -6.19 -3.02
C ARG A 26 1.41 -4.85 -3.62
N VAL A 27 0.77 -3.79 -3.14
CA VAL A 27 1.12 -2.42 -3.51
C VAL A 27 2.15 -1.89 -2.52
N ARG A 28 3.34 -1.53 -3.00
CA ARG A 28 4.36 -0.83 -2.22
C ARG A 28 4.41 0.62 -2.62
N VAL A 29 4.42 1.51 -1.64
CA VAL A 29 4.50 2.95 -1.86
C VAL A 29 5.73 3.46 -1.12
N PRO A 30 6.75 4.01 -1.82
CA PRO A 30 7.89 4.61 -1.16
C PRO A 30 7.44 5.87 -0.42
N ALA A 31 8.03 6.08 0.75
CA ALA A 31 7.82 7.27 1.57
C ALA A 31 9.18 7.88 1.90
N GLN A 32 9.26 9.21 1.96
CA GLN A 32 10.50 9.92 2.23
C GLN A 32 10.96 9.77 3.68
N SER A 33 10.01 9.59 4.60
CA SER A 33 10.28 9.33 6.01
C SER A 33 9.32 8.29 6.59
N ARG A 34 9.69 7.75 7.76
CA ARG A 34 8.81 6.86 8.53
C ARG A 34 7.51 7.56 8.93
N ASN A 35 7.56 8.85 9.27
CA ASN A 35 6.35 9.62 9.59
C ASN A 35 5.43 9.76 8.38
N ASP A 36 5.99 10.01 7.19
CA ASP A 36 5.19 10.08 5.95
C ASP A 36 4.55 8.74 5.61
N ALA A 37 5.23 7.63 5.89
CA ALA A 37 4.69 6.29 5.74
C ALA A 37 3.54 6.04 6.72
N ILE A 38 3.69 6.45 7.99
CA ILE A 38 2.64 6.34 9.01
C ILE A 38 1.42 7.17 8.62
N ASN A 39 1.60 8.43 8.24
CA ASN A 39 0.51 9.32 7.83
C ASN A 39 -0.28 8.78 6.63
N LEU A 40 0.43 8.26 5.62
CA LEU A 40 -0.20 7.60 4.48
C LEU A 40 -1.00 6.38 4.95
N CYS A 41 -0.39 5.54 5.78
CA CYS A 41 -1.00 4.30 6.22
C CYS A 41 -2.26 4.54 7.05
N THR A 42 -2.25 5.55 7.91
CA THR A 42 -3.42 6.00 8.67
C THR A 42 -4.53 6.47 7.74
N SER A 43 -4.21 7.31 6.74
CA SER A 43 -5.19 7.81 5.76
C SER A 43 -5.78 6.68 4.92
N TYR A 44 -4.95 5.71 4.52
CA TYR A 44 -5.37 4.54 3.75
C TYR A 44 -6.28 3.61 4.57
N LYS A 45 -5.97 3.42 5.85
CA LYS A 45 -6.83 2.68 6.78
C LYS A 45 -8.17 3.38 7.02
N ALA A 46 -8.16 4.71 7.18
CA ALA A 46 -9.39 5.50 7.35
C ALA A 46 -10.32 5.37 6.14
N ALA A 47 -9.78 5.22 4.93
CA ALA A 47 -10.54 4.94 3.72
C ALA A 47 -11.06 3.48 3.62
N GLY A 48 -10.72 2.60 4.58
CA GLY A 48 -11.10 1.18 4.58
C GLY A 48 -10.07 0.24 3.92
N GLY A 49 -8.87 0.73 3.63
CA GLY A 49 -7.77 -0.05 3.06
C GLY A 49 -6.93 -0.78 4.12
N ASN A 50 -6.35 -1.92 3.76
CA ASN A 50 -5.35 -2.58 4.61
C ASN A 50 -3.94 -2.06 4.26
N CYS A 51 -3.24 -1.51 5.25
CA CYS A 51 -1.89 -1.00 5.09
C CYS A 51 -0.98 -1.43 6.26
N PHE A 52 0.29 -1.68 5.93
CA PHE A 52 1.36 -1.97 6.86
C PHE A 52 2.62 -1.18 6.48
N VAL A 53 3.27 -0.56 7.47
CA VAL A 53 4.55 0.16 7.29
C VAL A 53 5.68 -0.82 7.58
N SER A 54 6.50 -1.14 6.58
CA SER A 54 7.74 -1.90 6.76
C SER A 54 8.90 -0.98 7.16
N ARG A 55 9.97 -1.57 7.70
CA ARG A 55 11.23 -0.87 7.98
C ARG A 55 11.97 -0.51 6.70
#